data_AF-A0A7Z8ZX95-F1
#
_entry.id   AF-A0A7Z8ZX95-F1
#
_cell.length_a   1.000
_cell.length_b   1.000
_cell.length_c   1.000
_cell.angle_alpha   90.00
_cell.angle_beta   90.00
_cell.angle_gamma   90.00
#
_symmetry.space_group_name_H-M   'P 1'
#
loop_
_entity.id
_entity.type
_entity.pdbx_description
1 polymer ?
#
loop_
_entity_poly.entity_id
_entity_poly.type
_entity_poly.pdbx_seq_one_letter_code
_entity_poly.pdbx_strand_id
1 'polypeptide(L)' 'MDEKFQNNILLTQTERLTMNGRPANPKYARNKNVLVIGGSGSGKTRFYVKPNLMQMHSSYCVTDPKGLTF' A
#
# COMPACT_ATOMS: atom_id res chain seq x y z
N MET A 1 -0.20 12.43 5.88
CA MET A 1 0.19 11.92 4.54
C MET A 1 1.49 12.59 4.16
N ASP A 2 2.36 11.91 3.42
CA ASP A 2 3.55 12.52 2.82
C ASP A 2 3.13 13.35 1.61
N GLU A 3 3.76 14.51 1.43
CA GLU A 3 3.55 15.39 0.28
C GLU A 3 3.93 14.67 -1.03
N LYS A 4 4.98 13.85 -1.01
CA LYS A 4 5.36 13.01 -2.14
C LYS A 4 4.42 11.82 -2.22
N PHE A 5 3.53 11.84 -3.20
CA PHE A 5 2.52 10.80 -3.42
C PHE A 5 3.10 9.38 -3.36
N GLN A 6 4.24 9.16 -4.02
CA GLN A 6 4.91 7.86 -4.12
C GLN A 6 5.35 7.30 -2.76
N ASN A 7 5.55 8.13 -1.74
CA ASN A 7 5.99 7.72 -0.40
C ASN A 7 4.83 7.30 0.52
N ASN A 8 3.65 7.06 -0.05
CA ASN A 8 2.48 6.64 0.70
C ASN A 8 1.98 5.29 0.20
N ILE A 9 1.56 4.46 1.16
CA ILE A 9 0.70 3.31 0.91
C ILE A 9 -0.66 3.82 0.44
N LEU A 10 -1.15 3.32 -0.68
CA LEU A 10 -2.47 3.62 -1.21
C LEU A 10 -3.49 2.67 -0.60
N LEU A 11 -4.48 3.23 0.10
CA LEU A 11 -5.56 2.45 0.73
C LEU A 11 -6.85 2.58 -0.08
N THR A 12 -7.20 3.80 -0.47
CA THR A 12 -8.37 4.13 -1.29
C THR A 12 -7.98 5.24 -2.28
N GLN A 13 -8.97 5.82 -2.98
CA GLN A 13 -8.76 6.98 -3.85
C GLN A 13 -8.27 8.22 -3.08
N THR A 14 -8.79 8.44 -1.86
CA THR A 14 -8.57 9.64 -1.04
C THR A 14 -7.67 9.39 0.17
N GLU A 15 -7.74 8.19 0.77
CA GLU A 15 -6.97 7.83 1.96
C GLU A 15 -5.66 7.13 1.62
N ARG A 16 -4.59 7.60 2.26
CA ARG A 16 -3.22 7.10 2.08
C ARG A 16 -2.49 7.13 3.41
N LEU A 17 -1.51 6.24 3.57
CA LEU A 17 -0.70 6.17 4.76
C LEU A 17 0.78 6.43 4.44
N THR A 18 1.40 7.37 5.15
CA THR A 18 2.81 7.72 4.93
C THR A 18 3.74 6.58 5.37
N MET A 19 4.76 6.31 4.56
CA MET A 19 5.83 5.37 4.91
C MET A 19 6.89 5.98 5.85
N ASN A 20 6.87 7.29 6.09
CA ASN A 20 7.80 7.93 7.01
C ASN A 20 7.57 7.46 8.45
N GLY A 21 8.65 7.10 9.15
CA GLY A 21 8.62 6.65 10.56
C GLY A 21 8.16 7.73 11.53
N ARG A 22 8.36 9.00 11.17
CA ARG A 22 8.10 10.16 12.03
C ARG A 22 7.28 11.19 11.25
N PRO A 23 5.95 11.08 11.23
CA PRO A 23 5.11 12.11 10.63
C PRO A 23 5.30 13.43 11.40
N ALA A 24 5.23 14.57 10.68
CA ALA A 24 5.44 15.89 11.26
C ALA A 24 4.50 16.19 12.45
N ASN A 25 3.27 15.64 12.40
CA ASN A 25 2.36 15.66 13.52
C ASN A 25 2.25 14.23 14.11
N PRO A 26 2.78 13.99 15.33
CA PRO A 26 2.75 12.68 15.99
C PRO A 26 1.35 12.08 16.16
N LYS A 27 0.30 12.91 16.21
CA LYS A 27 -1.11 12.45 16.29
C LYS A 27 -1.50 11.53 15.13
N TYR A 28 -0.84 11.68 13.97
CA TYR A 28 -1.10 10.88 12.77
C TYR A 28 -0.14 9.69 12.62
N ALA A 29 0.70 9.40 13.61
CA ALA A 29 1.44 8.16 13.65
C ALA A 29 0.46 6.98 13.72
N ARG A 30 0.62 6.04 12.79
CA ARG A 30 -0.23 4.84 12.67
C ARG A 30 0.65 3.64 12.38
N ASN A 31 0.11 2.46 12.73
CA ASN A 31 0.67 1.20 12.28
C ASN A 31 0.59 1.12 10.75
N LYS A 32 1.67 0.65 10.12
CA LYS A 32 1.84 0.59 8.66
C LYS A 32 1.50 -0.78 8.08
N ASN A 33 1.24 -1.77 8.92
CA ASN A 33 0.80 -3.08 8.48
C ASN A 33 -0.65 -2.99 7.98
N VAL A 34 -0.91 -3.55 6.81
CA VAL A 34 -2.24 -3.56 6.19
C VAL A 34 -2.70 -5.00 6.00
N LEU A 35 -3.91 -5.30 6.48
CA LEU A 35 -4.59 -6.57 6.24
C LEU A 35 -5.73 -6.35 5.25
N VAL A 36 -5.67 -7.02 4.10
CA VAL A 36 -6.71 -6.92 3.05
C VAL A 36 -7.51 -8.21 3.00
N ILE A 37 -8.79 -8.13 3.32
CA ILE A 37 -9.73 -9.27 3.33
C ILE A 37 -10.73 -9.12 2.18
N GLY A 38 -11.05 -10.22 1.52
CA GLY A 38 -12.10 -10.26 0.50
C GLY A 38 -12.23 -11.65 -0.11
N GLY A 39 -13.42 -11.95 -0.65
CA GLY A 39 -13.72 -13.24 -1.29
C GLY A 39 -12.86 -13.55 -2.53
N SER A 40 -13.04 -14.74 -3.10
CA SER A 40 -12.42 -15.07 -4.39
C SER A 40 -12.91 -14.12 -5.48
N GLY A 41 -12.04 -13.70 -6.38
CA GLY A 41 -12.39 -12.76 -7.48
C GLY A 41 -12.62 -11.30 -7.06
N SER A 42 -12.55 -10.95 -5.77
CA SER A 42 -12.81 -9.58 -5.29
C SER A 42 -11.77 -8.52 -5.70
N GLY A 43 -10.78 -8.89 -6.52
CA GLY A 43 -9.82 -7.95 -7.09
C GLY A 43 -8.72 -7.44 -6.15
N LYS A 44 -8.47 -8.09 -5.00
CA LYS A 44 -7.41 -7.68 -4.04
C LYS A 44 -6.06 -7.38 -4.71
N THR A 45 -5.60 -8.28 -5.59
CA THR A 45 -4.36 -8.10 -6.35
C THR A 45 -4.43 -6.89 -7.28
N ARG A 46 -5.55 -6.71 -8.00
CA ARG A 46 -5.73 -5.62 -8.98
C ARG A 46 -5.86 -4.24 -8.32
N PHE A 47 -6.60 -4.16 -7.22
CA PHE A 47 -7.01 -2.88 -6.62
C PHE A 47 -6.12 -2.43 -5.47
N TYR A 48 -5.42 -3.34 -4.79
CA TYR A 48 -4.54 -2.98 -3.68
C TYR A 48 -3.07 -3.30 -3.97
N VAL A 49 -2.75 -4.55 -4.31
CA VAL A 49 -1.35 -4.99 -4.45
C VAL A 49 -0.67 -4.31 -5.65
N LYS A 50 -1.26 -4.42 -6.84
CA LYS A 50 -0.66 -3.86 -8.08
C LYS A 50 -0.42 -2.35 -8.00
N PRO A 51 -1.38 -1.50 -7.58
CA PRO A 51 -1.12 -0.08 -7.48
C PRO A 51 0.04 0.25 -6.54
N ASN A 52 0.14 -0.43 -5.40
CA ASN A 52 1.24 -0.21 -4.45
C ASN A 52 2.60 -0.69 -4.99
N LEU A 53 2.66 -1.81 -5.71
CA LEU A 53 3.90 -2.30 -6.35
C LEU A 53 4.33 -1.40 -7.52
N MET A 54 3.39 -0.95 -8.35
CA MET A 54 3.63 -0.09 -9.51
C MET A 54 4.13 1.31 -9.14
N GLN A 55 4.03 1.73 -7.86
CA GLN A 55 4.68 2.95 -7.38
C GLN A 55 6.22 2.86 -7.43
N MET A 56 6.81 1.65 -7.43
CA MET A 56 8.26 1.40 -7.55
C MET A 56 9.15 2.20 -6.57
N HIS A 57 8.59 2.59 -5.43
CA HIS A 57 9.26 3.47 -4.47
C HIS A 57 10.06 2.74 -3.39
N SER A 58 9.93 1.41 -3.30
CA SER A 58 10.49 0.57 -2.24
C SER A 58 11.00 -0.75 -2.80
N SER A 59 11.81 -1.47 -2.01
CA SER A 59 12.15 -2.87 -2.29
C SER A 59 11.05 -3.80 -1.75
N TYR A 60 10.57 -4.73 -2.56
CA TYR A 60 9.47 -5.63 -2.21
C TYR A 60 9.89 -7.09 -2.27
N CYS A 61 9.41 -7.87 -1.29
CA CYS A 61 9.36 -9.32 -1.37
C CYS A 61 7.91 -9.73 -1.56
N VAL A 62 7.61 -10.46 -2.64
CA VAL A 62 6.24 -10.82 -3.02
C VAL A 62 6.16 -12.33 -3.26
N THR A 63 5.22 -12.98 -2.59
CA THR A 63 4.85 -14.35 -2.89
C THR A 63 3.70 -14.33 -3.91
N ASP A 64 3.96 -14.73 -5.14
CA ASP A 64 2.97 -14.76 -6.23
C ASP A 64 2.61 -16.19 -6.67
N PRO A 65 1.78 -16.91 -5.90
CA PRO A 65 1.45 -18.31 -6.20
C PRO A 65 0.58 -18.47 -7.45
N LYS A 66 -0.02 -17.39 -7.98
CA LYS A 66 -0.89 -17.43 -9.16
C LYS A 66 -0.27 -16.80 -10.41
N GLY A 67 0.91 -16.20 -10.31
CA GLY A 67 1.55 -15.50 -11.43
C GLY A 67 0.73 -14.31 -11.94
N LEU A 68 0.01 -13.62 -11.06
CA LEU A 68 -0.87 -12.51 -11.46
C LEU A 68 -0.26 -11.14 -11.17
N THR A 69 0.87 -11.08 -10.46
CA THR A 69 1.44 -9.85 -9.92
C THR A 69 2.31 -9.12 -10.94
N PHE A 70 2.96 -9.86 -11.83
CA PHE A 70 3.76 -9.35 -12.95
C PHE A 70 3.14 -9.72 -14.30
#